data_AF-A0A170UHI0-F1
#
_entry.id   AF-A0A170UHI0-F1
#
_cell.length_a   1.000
_cell.length_b   1.000
_cell.length_c   1.000
_cell.angle_alpha   90.00
_cell.angle_beta   90.00
_cell.angle_gamma   90.00
#
_symmetry.space_group_name_H-M   'P 1'
#
loop_
_entity.id
_entity.type
_entity.pdbx_description
1 polymer ?
#
loop_
_entity_poly.entity_id
_entity_poly.type
_entity_poly.pdbx_seq_one_letter_code
_entity_poly.pdbx_strand_id
1 'polypeptide(L)'
;EMVGTKNFKSWKKYMRFKASYYSCVSLLYQGMQAEEQQKMGERVSYYQGALDKLNEAIKLSKGVDHAESVAESLVFTRDVVEGKRKAARNENDFIYHEEIPELDSLPNVKGASLVKGISFSVNDPEISGPDIFARLVPMKAHEASSLYSEEKAKLLRKISAMIDSKDEEL
;
A
#
# COMPACT_ATOMS: atom_id res chain seq x y z
N GLU A 1 15.12 -6.71 -11.72
CA GLU A 1 16.24 -6.26 -10.86
C GLU A 1 15.81 -6.28 -9.41
N MET A 2 16.53 -6.99 -8.53
CA MET A 2 16.33 -6.84 -7.09
C MET A 2 16.96 -5.52 -6.66
N VAL A 3 16.20 -4.70 -5.95
CA VAL A 3 16.66 -3.42 -5.38
C VAL A 3 18.03 -3.62 -4.72
N GLY A 4 19.04 -2.85 -5.13
CA GLY A 4 20.41 -3.01 -4.63
C GLY A 4 20.48 -2.98 -3.10
N THR A 5 21.35 -3.81 -2.51
CA THR A 5 21.46 -4.05 -1.06
C THR A 5 21.56 -2.76 -0.23
N LYS A 6 22.18 -1.70 -0.77
CA LYS A 6 22.27 -0.39 -0.13
C LYS A 6 20.90 0.29 0.01
N ASN A 7 20.11 0.32 -1.05
CA ASN A 7 18.78 0.93 -1.08
C ASN A 7 17.82 0.17 -0.16
N PHE A 8 17.86 -1.17 -0.20
CA PHE A 8 17.06 -1.99 0.72
C PHE A 8 17.36 -1.68 2.19
N LYS A 9 18.64 -1.55 2.56
CA LYS A 9 19.05 -1.19 3.93
C LYS A 9 18.53 0.20 4.32
N SER A 10 18.63 1.20 3.43
CA SER A 10 18.09 2.54 3.72
C SER A 10 16.57 2.52 3.91
N TRP A 11 15.84 1.91 2.96
CA TRP A 11 14.39 1.81 3.03
C TRP A 11 13.92 1.08 4.28
N LYS A 12 14.55 -0.04 4.63
CA LYS A 12 14.22 -0.79 5.85
C LYS A 12 14.38 0.07 7.11
N LYS A 13 15.44 0.89 7.17
CA LYS A 13 15.67 1.81 8.29
C LYS A 13 14.61 2.90 8.36
N TYR A 14 14.30 3.52 7.22
CA TYR A 14 13.29 4.56 7.11
C TYR A 14 11.88 4.03 7.45
N MET A 15 11.53 2.82 7.00
CA MET A 15 10.26 2.17 7.33
C MET A 15 10.13 1.86 8.83
N ARG A 16 11.21 1.39 9.48
CA ARG A 16 11.22 1.17 10.94
C ARG A 16 11.01 2.47 11.72
N PHE A 17 11.69 3.54 11.30
CA PHE A 17 11.47 4.88 11.85
C PHE A 17 10.00 5.30 11.71
N LYS A 18 9.43 5.23 10.50
CA LYS A 18 8.04 5.60 10.24
C LYS A 18 7.06 4.78 11.06
N ALA A 19 7.27 3.47 11.20
CA ALA A 19 6.42 2.61 12.01
C ALA A 19 6.37 3.08 13.47
N SER A 20 7.52 3.40 14.07
CA SER A 20 7.59 3.93 15.44
C SER A 20 6.95 5.31 15.56
N TYR A 21 7.22 6.19 14.60
CA TYR A 21 6.68 7.55 14.58
C TYR A 21 5.14 7.56 14.46
N TYR A 22 4.57 6.80 13.53
CA TYR A 22 3.12 6.72 13.40
C TYR A 22 2.46 5.96 14.56
N SER A 23 3.18 5.06 15.25
CA SER A 23 2.70 4.46 16.51
C SER A 23 2.58 5.51 17.61
N CYS A 24 3.56 6.42 17.74
CA CYS A 24 3.47 7.58 18.63
C CYS A 24 2.24 8.45 18.31
N VAL A 25 2.05 8.79 17.03
CA VAL A 25 0.90 9.61 16.60
C VAL A 25 -0.43 8.91 16.90
N SER A 26 -0.53 7.60 16.66
CA SER A 26 -1.72 6.81 16.99
C SER A 26 -2.05 6.87 18.49
N LEU A 27 -1.05 6.65 19.36
CA LEU A 27 -1.21 6.71 20.81
C LEU A 27 -1.56 8.12 21.30
N LEU A 28 -1.01 9.17 20.69
CA LEU A 28 -1.39 10.55 20.97
C LEU A 28 -2.89 10.78 20.73
N TYR A 29 -3.42 10.33 19.58
CA TYR A 29 -4.85 10.46 19.29
C TYR A 29 -5.73 9.59 20.20
N GLN A 30 -5.27 8.41 20.63
CA GLN A 30 -5.97 7.62 21.64
C GLN A 30 -6.04 8.34 23.00
N GLY A 31 -4.96 9.00 23.41
CA GLY A 31 -4.97 9.83 24.63
C GLY A 31 -5.92 11.03 24.52
N MET A 32 -6.01 11.66 23.34
CA MET A 32 -7.03 12.70 23.09
C MET A 32 -8.45 12.16 23.16
N GLN A 33 -8.69 10.97 22.61
CA GLN A 33 -10.00 10.30 22.71
C GLN A 33 -10.35 9.94 24.16
N ALA A 34 -9.38 9.49 24.96
CA ALA A 34 -9.58 9.22 26.38
C ALA A 34 -9.90 10.51 27.16
N GLU A 35 -9.28 11.65 26.81
CA GLU A 35 -9.59 12.98 27.36
C GLU A 35 -11.05 13.37 27.08
N GLU A 36 -11.53 13.18 25.85
CA GLU A 36 -12.92 13.44 25.46
C GLU A 36 -13.92 12.54 26.23
N GLN A 37 -13.52 11.29 26.52
CA GLN A 37 -14.32 10.33 27.29
C GLN A 37 -14.17 10.50 28.81
N GLN A 38 -13.41 11.50 29.27
CA GLN A 38 -13.12 11.74 30.68
C GLN A 38 -12.45 10.56 31.40
N LYS A 39 -11.64 9.77 30.68
CA LYS A 39 -10.84 8.68 31.25
C LYS A 39 -9.43 9.16 31.51
N MET A 40 -9.24 9.81 32.65
CA MET A 40 -8.01 10.55 32.96
C MET A 40 -6.83 9.63 33.24
N GLY A 41 -7.06 8.46 33.83
CA GLY A 41 -6.04 7.42 34.00
C GLY A 41 -5.54 6.87 32.66
N GLU A 42 -6.46 6.44 31.78
CA GLU A 42 -6.13 5.92 30.44
C GLU A 42 -5.37 6.97 29.60
N ARG A 43 -5.80 8.25 29.66
CA ARG A 43 -5.14 9.37 28.97
C ARG A 43 -3.66 9.48 29.33
N VAL A 44 -3.31 9.35 30.62
CA VAL A 44 -1.91 9.39 31.07
C VAL A 44 -1.11 8.22 30.47
N SER A 45 -1.65 7.01 30.49
CA SER A 45 -1.01 5.82 29.93
C SER A 45 -0.76 5.97 28.43
N TYR A 46 -1.75 6.44 27.67
CA TYR A 46 -1.59 6.68 26.23
C TYR A 46 -0.51 7.72 25.91
N TYR A 47 -0.49 8.86 26.62
CA TYR A 47 0.54 9.88 26.39
C TYR A 47 1.93 9.44 26.83
N GLN A 48 2.04 8.61 27.88
CA GLN A 48 3.31 8.00 28.26
C GLN A 48 3.80 7.04 27.17
N GLY A 49 2.94 6.15 26.67
CA GLY A 49 3.26 5.26 25.56
C GLY A 49 3.62 6.00 24.26
N ALA A 50 2.95 7.11 23.98
CA ALA A 50 3.30 7.98 22.84
C ALA A 50 4.73 8.53 22.96
N LEU A 51 5.11 9.03 24.15
CA LEU A 51 6.47 9.51 24.41
C LEU A 51 7.52 8.41 24.25
N ASP A 52 7.23 7.20 24.72
CA ASP A 52 8.14 6.06 24.60
C ASP A 52 8.36 5.67 23.13
N LYS A 53 7.28 5.63 22.34
CA LYS A 53 7.36 5.39 20.88
C LYS A 53 8.04 6.53 20.12
N LEU A 54 7.91 7.77 20.59
CA LEU A 54 8.64 8.90 20.04
C LEU A 54 10.15 8.78 20.32
N ASN A 55 10.54 8.42 21.53
CA ASN A 55 11.93 8.19 21.90
C ASN A 55 12.56 7.05 21.08
N GLU A 56 11.80 5.99 20.81
CA GLU A 56 12.18 4.93 19.87
C GLU A 56 12.36 5.48 18.44
N ALA A 57 11.44 6.31 17.95
CA ALA A 57 11.53 6.94 16.64
C ALA A 57 12.77 7.86 16.52
N ILE A 58 13.10 8.64 17.55
CA ILE A 58 14.30 9.49 17.61
C ILE A 58 15.58 8.64 17.54
N LYS A 59 15.61 7.47 18.17
CA LYS A 59 16.76 6.55 18.05
C LYS A 59 16.90 6.02 16.63
N LEU A 60 15.77 5.65 16.01
CA LEU A 60 15.71 5.08 14.66
C LEU A 60 15.96 6.10 13.54
N SER A 61 15.70 7.39 13.78
CA SER A 61 15.91 8.46 12.80
C SER A 61 17.38 8.78 12.56
N LYS A 62 18.29 8.37 13.45
CA LYS A 62 19.73 8.64 13.30
C LYS A 62 20.26 8.04 12.00
N GLY A 63 20.64 8.88 11.03
CA GLY A 63 21.19 8.45 9.74
C GLY A 63 20.15 7.83 8.80
N VAL A 64 18.89 8.26 8.87
CA VAL A 64 17.93 8.10 7.78
C VAL A 64 18.18 9.17 6.71
N ASP A 65 17.76 8.89 5.47
CA ASP A 65 17.74 9.89 4.41
C ASP A 65 16.79 11.04 4.79
N HIS A 66 17.04 12.27 4.29
CA HIS A 66 16.27 13.48 4.63
C HIS A 66 16.25 13.83 6.14
N ALA A 67 17.41 13.73 6.78
CA ALA A 67 17.57 13.89 8.23
C ALA A 67 17.02 15.22 8.79
N GLU A 68 17.14 16.33 8.06
CA GLU A 68 16.69 17.66 8.50
C GLU A 68 15.16 17.72 8.66
N SER A 69 14.40 17.39 7.61
CA SER A 69 12.94 17.33 7.66
C SER A 69 12.41 16.34 8.71
N VAL A 70 13.11 15.20 8.88
CA VAL A 70 12.78 14.22 9.93
C VAL A 70 13.04 14.81 11.32
N ALA A 71 14.15 15.53 11.52
CA ALA A 71 14.47 16.15 12.79
C ALA A 71 13.46 17.24 13.17
N GLU A 72 13.09 18.12 12.24
CA GLU A 72 12.06 19.13 12.46
C GLU A 72 10.72 18.51 12.89
N SER A 73 10.28 17.47 12.17
CA SER A 73 9.04 16.76 12.49
C SER A 73 9.07 16.12 13.89
N LEU A 74 10.22 15.56 14.28
CA LEU A 74 10.42 14.96 15.60
C LEU A 74 10.43 16.00 16.72
N VAL A 75 11.06 17.16 16.51
CA VAL A 75 11.08 18.25 17.49
C VAL A 75 9.66 18.74 17.74
N PHE A 76 8.92 19.05 16.68
CA PHE A 76 7.52 19.47 16.79
C PHE A 76 6.66 18.44 17.55
N THR A 77 6.78 17.17 17.16
CA THR A 77 6.01 16.09 17.80
C THR A 77 6.38 15.93 19.27
N ARG A 78 7.66 16.10 19.63
CA ARG A 78 8.11 16.01 21.02
C ARG A 78 7.50 17.11 21.87
N ASP A 79 7.48 18.34 21.40
CA ASP A 79 6.94 19.46 22.16
C ASP A 79 5.45 19.26 22.45
N VAL A 80 4.69 18.76 21.47
CA VAL A 80 3.26 18.42 21.64
C VAL A 80 3.07 17.27 22.63
N VAL A 81 3.78 16.14 22.43
CA VAL A 81 3.60 14.93 23.25
C VAL A 81 4.05 15.17 24.69
N GLU A 82 5.20 15.81 24.91
CA GLU A 82 5.65 16.14 26.26
C GLU A 82 4.71 17.12 26.96
N GLY A 83 4.22 18.14 26.25
CA GLY A 83 3.26 19.10 26.78
C GLY A 83 1.99 18.41 27.27
N LYS A 84 1.36 17.61 26.39
CA LYS A 84 0.14 16.84 26.71
C LYS A 84 0.36 15.85 27.85
N ARG A 85 1.47 15.11 27.85
CA ARG A 85 1.78 14.13 28.90
C ARG A 85 2.00 14.78 30.26
N LYS A 86 2.77 15.88 30.33
CA LYS A 86 3.02 16.61 31.58
C LYS A 86 1.72 17.18 32.14
N ALA A 87 0.87 17.77 31.28
CA ALA A 87 -0.44 18.27 31.69
C ALA A 87 -1.34 17.15 32.24
N ALA A 88 -1.51 16.06 31.48
CA ALA A 88 -2.33 14.93 31.91
C ALA A 88 -1.84 14.32 33.23
N ARG A 89 -0.52 14.17 33.40
CA ARG A 89 0.05 13.62 34.64
C ARG A 89 -0.23 14.53 35.83
N ASN A 90 0.03 15.82 35.69
CA ASN A 90 -0.22 16.79 36.76
C ASN A 90 -1.71 16.84 37.13
N GLU A 91 -2.61 16.94 36.13
CA GLU A 91 -4.05 16.97 36.37
C GLU A 91 -4.54 15.69 37.06
N ASN A 92 -4.04 14.51 36.66
CA ASN A 92 -4.42 13.27 37.35
C ASN A 92 -3.86 13.21 38.77
N ASP A 93 -2.61 13.61 39.00
CA ASP A 93 -1.97 13.55 40.33
C ASP A 93 -2.56 14.55 41.33
N PHE A 94 -3.16 15.67 40.88
CA PHE A 94 -3.68 16.73 41.77
C PHE A 94 -5.21 16.89 41.76
N ILE A 95 -5.90 16.45 40.71
CA ILE A 95 -7.34 16.67 40.54
C ILE A 95 -8.08 15.33 40.51
N TYR A 96 -7.84 14.49 39.50
CA TYR A 96 -8.71 13.33 39.22
C TYR A 96 -8.39 12.09 40.06
N HIS A 97 -7.10 11.84 40.33
CA HIS A 97 -6.61 10.68 41.08
C HIS A 97 -7.11 9.33 40.54
N GLU A 98 -7.31 9.22 39.22
CA GLU A 98 -7.67 7.95 38.61
C GLU A 98 -6.47 7.00 38.57
N GLU A 99 -6.76 5.69 38.67
CA GLU A 99 -5.77 4.65 38.50
C GLU A 99 -5.21 4.68 37.08
N ILE A 100 -3.90 4.56 36.95
CA ILE A 100 -3.19 4.61 35.66
C ILE A 100 -3.01 3.15 35.20
N PRO A 101 -3.75 2.67 34.18
CA PRO A 101 -3.65 1.29 33.72
C PRO A 101 -2.34 1.06 32.94
N GLU A 102 -1.89 -0.19 32.90
CA GLU A 102 -0.77 -0.60 32.04
C GLU A 102 -1.15 -0.48 30.56
N LEU A 103 -0.20 -0.05 29.72
CA LEU A 103 -0.46 0.17 28.29
C LEU A 103 -0.97 -1.10 27.59
N ASP A 104 -0.44 -2.26 27.96
CA ASP A 104 -0.81 -3.57 27.39
C ASP A 104 -2.22 -4.03 27.80
N SER A 105 -2.79 -3.44 28.85
CA SER A 105 -4.17 -3.72 29.28
C SER A 105 -5.22 -2.93 28.48
N LEU A 106 -4.79 -1.92 27.73
CA LEU A 106 -5.66 -1.05 26.95
C LEU A 106 -6.07 -1.69 25.61
N PRO A 107 -7.24 -1.34 25.05
CA PRO A 107 -7.70 -1.89 23.78
C PRO A 107 -6.72 -1.60 22.63
N ASN A 108 -6.36 -2.63 21.88
CA ASN A 108 -5.53 -2.48 20.68
C ASN A 108 -6.25 -1.68 19.59
N VAL A 109 -5.56 -0.67 19.05
CA VAL A 109 -6.05 0.14 17.93
C VAL A 109 -6.07 -0.69 16.65
N LYS A 110 -7.26 -0.83 16.05
CA LYS A 110 -7.41 -1.49 14.73
C LYS A 110 -7.18 -0.46 13.62
N GLY A 111 -6.27 -0.75 12.70
CA GLY A 111 -6.05 0.08 11.53
C GLY A 111 -7.22 0.04 10.55
N ALA A 112 -7.57 1.17 9.96
CA ALA A 112 -8.52 1.28 8.86
C ALA A 112 -7.77 1.55 7.54
N SER A 113 -7.93 0.69 6.53
CA SER A 113 -7.33 0.90 5.21
C SER A 113 -8.21 1.82 4.36
N LEU A 114 -7.79 3.07 4.19
CA LEU A 114 -8.50 4.06 3.37
C LEU A 114 -7.92 4.19 1.95
N VAL A 115 -6.83 3.48 1.66
CA VAL A 115 -6.16 3.52 0.35
C VAL A 115 -6.18 2.14 -0.30
N LYS A 116 -6.33 2.12 -1.62
CA LYS A 116 -6.22 0.93 -2.45
C LYS A 116 -5.29 1.22 -3.63
N GLY A 117 -4.62 0.18 -4.13
CA GLY A 117 -3.84 0.30 -5.36
C GLY A 117 -4.72 0.78 -6.51
N ILE A 118 -4.20 1.72 -7.29
CA ILE A 118 -4.89 2.22 -8.49
C ILE A 118 -4.66 1.19 -9.59
N SER A 119 -5.74 0.64 -10.13
CA SER A 119 -5.66 -0.23 -11.31
C SER A 119 -5.27 0.59 -12.53
N PHE A 120 -4.40 0.05 -13.38
CA PHE A 120 -4.10 0.63 -14.68
C PHE A 120 -4.30 -0.43 -15.78
N SER A 121 -4.67 0.03 -16.97
CA SER A 121 -4.74 -0.80 -18.16
C SER A 121 -3.49 -0.57 -18.99
N VAL A 122 -2.77 -1.63 -19.34
CA VAL A 122 -1.59 -1.54 -20.22
C VAL A 122 -2.00 -1.14 -21.65
N ASN A 123 -3.22 -1.47 -22.04
CA ASN A 123 -3.76 -1.22 -23.37
C ASN A 123 -4.68 0.00 -23.41
N ASP A 124 -4.51 0.93 -22.46
CA ASP A 124 -5.27 2.17 -22.45
C ASP A 124 -4.89 3.02 -23.68
N PRO A 125 -5.79 3.21 -24.67
CA PRO A 125 -5.44 3.93 -25.90
C PRO A 125 -5.05 5.39 -25.67
N GLU A 126 -5.49 6.01 -24.56
CA GLU A 126 -5.09 7.37 -24.19
C GLU A 126 -3.62 7.44 -23.76
N ILE A 127 -3.08 6.34 -23.24
CA ILE A 127 -1.70 6.25 -22.72
C ILE A 127 -0.77 5.58 -23.74
N SER A 128 -1.17 4.44 -24.29
CA SER A 128 -0.36 3.65 -25.23
C SER A 128 -0.30 4.28 -26.62
N GLY A 129 -1.28 5.13 -26.94
CA GLY A 129 -1.50 5.59 -28.31
C GLY A 129 -1.93 4.45 -29.24
N PRO A 130 -1.92 4.69 -30.56
CA PRO A 130 -2.28 3.69 -31.56
C PRO A 130 -1.34 2.49 -31.53
N ASP A 131 -1.90 1.27 -31.68
CA ASP A 131 -1.11 0.05 -31.76
C ASP A 131 -0.19 0.05 -32.99
N ILE A 132 1.12 0.09 -32.75
CA ILE A 132 2.16 0.09 -33.78
C ILE A 132 2.21 -1.22 -34.59
N PHE A 133 1.65 -2.30 -34.04
CA PHE A 133 1.55 -3.61 -34.69
C PHE A 133 0.13 -3.92 -35.17
N ALA A 134 -0.76 -2.93 -35.29
CA ALA A 134 -2.14 -3.15 -35.73
C ALA A 134 -2.28 -3.87 -37.09
N ARG A 135 -1.24 -3.81 -37.93
CA ARG A 135 -1.18 -4.51 -39.23
C ARG A 135 -0.59 -5.91 -39.15
N LEU A 136 0.05 -6.26 -38.04
CA LEU A 136 0.70 -7.55 -37.84
C LEU A 136 -0.37 -8.57 -37.45
N VAL A 137 -0.66 -9.49 -38.37
CA VAL A 137 -1.59 -10.59 -38.09
C VAL A 137 -0.91 -11.60 -37.16
N PRO A 138 -1.53 -11.97 -36.02
CA PRO A 138 -0.98 -12.99 -35.15
C PRO A 138 -0.79 -14.32 -35.89
N MET A 139 0.33 -15.01 -35.62
CA MET A 139 0.65 -16.29 -36.28
C MET A 139 -0.49 -17.30 -36.20
N LYS A 140 -1.18 -17.37 -35.05
CA LYS A 140 -2.36 -18.23 -34.85
C LYS A 140 -3.51 -17.93 -35.83
N ALA A 141 -3.75 -16.65 -36.12
CA ALA A 141 -4.78 -16.25 -37.08
C ALA A 141 -4.36 -16.60 -38.52
N HIS A 142 -3.06 -16.47 -38.83
CA HIS A 142 -2.50 -16.88 -40.11
C HIS A 142 -2.57 -18.41 -40.32
N GLU A 143 -2.22 -19.19 -39.31
CA GLU A 143 -2.32 -20.66 -39.31
C GLU A 143 -3.77 -21.12 -39.51
N ALA A 144 -4.71 -20.54 -38.75
CA ALA A 144 -6.13 -20.84 -38.88
C ALA A 144 -6.67 -20.50 -40.28
N SER A 145 -6.26 -19.36 -40.85
CA SER A 145 -6.66 -18.96 -42.21
C SER A 145 -6.10 -19.90 -43.29
N SER A 146 -4.86 -20.35 -43.11
CA SER A 146 -4.20 -21.30 -44.01
C SER A 146 -4.92 -22.65 -44.00
N LEU A 147 -5.25 -23.17 -42.81
CA LEU A 147 -5.98 -24.43 -42.65
C LEU A 147 -7.40 -24.35 -43.23
N TYR A 148 -8.12 -23.24 -42.99
CA TYR A 148 -9.42 -23.03 -43.62
C TYR A 148 -9.34 -23.01 -45.15
N SER A 149 -8.31 -22.36 -45.71
CA SER A 149 -8.10 -22.29 -47.16
C SER A 149 -7.85 -23.66 -47.78
N GLU A 150 -7.09 -24.51 -47.08
CA GLU A 150 -6.84 -25.89 -47.48
C GLU A 150 -8.12 -26.74 -47.47
N GLU A 151 -8.90 -26.70 -46.38
CA GLU A 151 -10.16 -27.45 -46.29
C GLU A 151 -11.19 -26.98 -47.34
N LYS A 152 -11.26 -25.68 -47.62
CA LYS A 152 -12.10 -25.13 -48.70
C LYS A 152 -11.66 -25.66 -50.07
N ALA A 153 -10.36 -25.66 -50.37
CA ALA A 153 -9.84 -26.17 -51.63
C ALA A 153 -10.09 -27.68 -51.79
N LYS A 154 -9.93 -28.44 -50.71
CA LYS A 154 -10.24 -29.87 -50.66
C LYS A 154 -11.72 -30.15 -50.95
N LEU A 155 -12.61 -29.38 -50.33
CA LEU A 155 -14.05 -29.46 -50.59
C LEU A 155 -14.38 -29.13 -52.05
N LEU A 156 -13.80 -28.07 -52.60
CA LEU A 156 -14.04 -27.66 -53.98
C LEU A 156 -13.56 -28.71 -54.99
N ARG A 157 -12.35 -29.24 -54.81
CA ARG A 157 -11.83 -30.36 -55.63
C ARG A 157 -12.73 -31.58 -55.59
N LYS A 158 -13.24 -31.94 -54.40
CA LYS A 158 -14.17 -33.07 -54.24
C LYS A 158 -15.47 -32.83 -55.02
N ILE A 159 -16.04 -31.63 -54.92
CA ILE A 159 -17.28 -31.29 -55.63
C ILE A 159 -17.06 -31.27 -57.14
N SER A 160 -15.99 -30.64 -57.63
CA SER A 160 -15.64 -30.64 -59.06
C SER A 160 -15.48 -32.06 -59.61
N ALA A 161 -14.76 -32.94 -58.92
CA ALA A 161 -14.60 -34.33 -59.36
C ALA A 161 -15.94 -35.10 -59.41
N MET A 162 -16.88 -34.81 -58.50
CA MET A 162 -18.22 -35.41 -58.56
C MET A 162 -19.05 -34.88 -59.74
N ILE A 163 -18.88 -33.61 -60.12
CA ILE A 163 -19.54 -33.01 -61.28
C ILE A 163 -18.97 -33.64 -62.56
N ASP A 164 -17.64 -33.64 -62.71
CA ASP A 164 -16.96 -34.16 -63.90
C ASP A 164 -17.33 -35.64 -64.14
N SER A 165 -17.36 -36.46 -63.07
CA SER A 165 -17.78 -37.86 -63.15
C SER A 165 -19.24 -38.03 -63.57
N LYS A 166 -20.13 -37.09 -63.23
CA LYS A 166 -21.55 -37.14 -63.63
C LYS A 166 -21.74 -36.66 -65.06
N ASP A 167 -20.92 -35.72 -65.52
CA ASP A 167 -20.93 -35.25 -66.90
C ASP A 167 -20.39 -36.31 -67.87
N GLU A 168 -19.44 -37.17 -67.45
CA GLU A 168 -18.96 -38.31 -68.25
C GLU A 168 -19.98 -39.47 -68.39
N GLU A 169 -20.95 -39.56 -67.47
CA GLU A 169 -22.01 -40.58 -67.49
C GLU A 169 -23.21 -40.21 -68.40
N LEU A 170 -23.26 -38.98 -68.91
CA LEU A 170 -24.31 -38.43 -69.78
C LEU A 170 -23.99 -38.59 -71.28
#